data_AF-A0A2E8G299-F1
#
_entry.id   AF-A0A2E8G299-F1
#
_cell.length_a   1.000
_cell.length_b   1.000
_cell.length_c   1.000
_cell.angle_alpha   90.00
_cell.angle_beta   90.00
_cell.angle_gamma   90.00
#
_symmetry.space_group_name_H-M   'P 1'
#
loop_
_entity.id
_entity.type
_entity.pdbx_description
1 polymer ?
#
loop_
_entity_poly.entity_id
_entity_poly.type
_entity_poly.pdbx_seq_one_letter_code
_entity_poly.pdbx_strand_id
1 'polypeptide(L)'
;MGELKDLREQSESLVNRAKELGNKLYLAGLGAYEKAEEGSEELLNKYVENGSKAFGDDAENKPKALLASRGALVAARELLDSAPEKRQALYEKLLEAGKKERGEKAEETNEYLLAGLGAVATAREEGEKLFNELVSTGEKRA
;
A
#
# COMPACT_ATOMS: atom_id res chain seq x y z
N MET A 1 16.44 -12.10 -46.59
CA MET A 1 16.43 -13.20 -45.59
C MET A 1 16.73 -12.72 -44.17
N GLY A 2 17.56 -11.69 -43.95
CA GLY A 2 17.87 -11.17 -42.60
C GLY A 2 16.69 -10.49 -41.89
N GLU A 3 15.98 -9.59 -42.55
CA GLU A 3 14.89 -8.80 -41.92
C GLU A 3 13.71 -9.64 -41.41
N LEU A 4 13.39 -10.75 -42.08
CA LEU A 4 12.35 -11.69 -41.65
C LEU A 4 12.74 -12.46 -40.38
N LYS A 5 14.04 -12.66 -40.15
CA LYS A 5 14.55 -13.31 -38.94
C LYS A 5 14.51 -12.34 -37.75
N ASP A 6 14.93 -11.10 -37.96
CA ASP A 6 14.90 -10.03 -36.93
C ASP A 6 13.46 -9.72 -36.48
N LEU A 7 12.50 -9.67 -37.42
CA LEU A 7 11.07 -9.50 -37.12
C LEU A 7 10.50 -10.63 -36.25
N ARG A 8 10.96 -11.86 -36.50
CA ARG A 8 10.51 -13.04 -35.74
C ARG A 8 11.08 -13.04 -34.32
N GLU A 9 12.35 -12.69 -34.17
CA GLU A 9 13.00 -12.56 -32.86
C GLU A 9 12.38 -11.43 -32.02
N GLN A 10 12.04 -10.28 -32.64
CA GLN A 10 11.27 -9.22 -31.96
C GLN A 10 9.87 -9.67 -31.55
N SER A 11 9.17 -10.41 -32.42
CA SER A 11 7.83 -10.94 -32.12
C SER A 11 7.88 -11.93 -30.95
N GLU A 12 8.85 -12.83 -30.92
CA GLU A 12 9.02 -13.80 -29.84
C GLU A 12 9.38 -13.12 -28.51
N SER A 13 10.23 -12.09 -28.55
CA SER A 13 10.56 -11.26 -27.39
C SER A 13 9.32 -10.56 -26.80
N LEU A 14 8.46 -9.98 -27.65
CA LEU A 14 7.22 -9.33 -27.23
C LEU A 14 6.22 -10.32 -26.61
N VAL A 15 6.05 -11.50 -27.22
CA VAL A 15 5.17 -12.56 -26.69
C VAL A 15 5.67 -13.06 -25.33
N ASN A 16 6.98 -13.24 -25.17
CA ASN A 16 7.56 -13.67 -23.89
C ASN A 16 7.37 -12.61 -22.80
N ARG A 17 7.57 -11.32 -23.11
CA ARG A 17 7.27 -10.21 -22.19
C ARG A 17 5.79 -10.16 -21.79
N ALA A 18 4.88 -10.37 -22.74
CA ALA A 18 3.44 -10.38 -22.46
C ALA A 18 3.06 -11.54 -21.51
N LYS A 19 3.65 -12.72 -21.70
CA LYS A 19 3.47 -13.87 -20.79
C LYS A 19 4.02 -13.60 -19.40
N GLU A 20 5.22 -13.02 -19.30
CA GLU A 20 5.83 -12.68 -18.02
C GLU A 20 4.96 -11.68 -17.24
N LEU A 21 4.48 -10.63 -17.91
CA LEU A 21 3.56 -9.66 -17.32
C LEU A 21 2.25 -10.30 -16.86
N GLY A 22 1.65 -11.16 -17.69
CA GLY A 22 0.43 -11.88 -17.34
C GLY A 22 0.59 -12.74 -16.09
N ASN A 23 1.73 -13.44 -15.96
CA ASN A 23 2.04 -14.26 -14.78
C ASN A 23 2.22 -13.40 -13.52
N LYS A 24 2.96 -12.27 -13.62
CA LYS A 24 3.13 -11.35 -12.50
C LYS A 24 1.80 -10.77 -12.02
N LEU A 25 0.91 -10.40 -12.94
CA LEU A 25 -0.43 -9.91 -12.60
C LEU A 25 -1.28 -10.98 -11.91
N TYR A 26 -1.22 -12.24 -12.37
CA TYR A 26 -1.91 -13.35 -11.74
C TYR A 26 -1.42 -13.59 -10.30
N LEU A 27 -0.10 -13.66 -10.08
CA LEU A 27 0.49 -13.84 -8.76
C LEU A 27 0.17 -12.68 -7.82
N ALA A 28 0.27 -11.44 -8.30
CA ALA A 28 -0.13 -10.26 -7.53
C ALA A 28 -1.62 -10.32 -7.12
N GLY A 29 -2.49 -10.81 -8.01
CA GLY A 29 -3.92 -11.01 -7.72
C GLY A 29 -4.17 -12.04 -6.61
N LEU A 30 -3.44 -13.16 -6.62
CA LEU A 30 -3.50 -14.16 -5.54
C LEU A 30 -2.98 -13.59 -4.21
N GLY A 31 -1.84 -12.89 -4.23
CA GLY A 31 -1.29 -12.24 -3.05
C GLY A 31 -2.23 -11.18 -2.45
N ALA A 32 -2.97 -10.47 -3.30
CA ALA A 32 -3.96 -9.47 -2.84
C ALA A 32 -5.15 -10.12 -2.13
N TYR A 33 -5.64 -11.26 -2.61
CA TYR A 33 -6.70 -12.01 -1.94
C TYR A 33 -6.27 -12.49 -0.55
N GLU A 34 -5.08 -13.09 -0.45
CA GLU A 34 -4.55 -13.61 0.81
C GLU A 34 -4.30 -12.50 1.82
N LYS A 35 -3.65 -11.42 1.41
CA LYS A 35 -3.40 -10.27 2.28
C LYS A 35 -4.70 -9.58 2.73
N ALA A 36 -5.76 -9.63 1.93
CA ALA A 36 -7.09 -9.16 2.33
C ALA A 36 -7.73 -10.07 3.40
N GLU A 37 -7.56 -11.39 3.28
CA GLU A 37 -8.03 -12.37 4.26
C GLU A 37 -7.23 -12.25 5.58
N GLU A 38 -5.91 -12.30 5.52
CA GLU A 38 -5.00 -12.10 6.66
C GLU A 38 -5.27 -10.75 7.34
N GLY A 39 -5.32 -9.67 6.56
CA GLY A 39 -5.56 -8.32 7.06
C GLY A 39 -6.94 -8.16 7.71
N SER A 40 -7.97 -8.87 7.22
CA SER A 40 -9.31 -8.85 7.80
C SER A 40 -9.34 -9.53 9.17
N GLU A 41 -8.71 -10.70 9.30
CA GLU A 41 -8.66 -11.43 10.57
C GLU A 41 -7.78 -10.72 11.60
N GLU A 42 -6.61 -10.24 11.20
CA GLU A 42 -5.71 -9.48 12.08
C GLU A 42 -6.38 -8.19 12.56
N LEU A 43 -7.03 -7.46 11.67
CA LEU A 43 -7.76 -6.23 12.01
C LEU A 43 -8.93 -6.52 12.96
N LEU A 44 -9.69 -7.58 12.71
CA LEU A 44 -10.77 -8.00 13.60
C LEU A 44 -10.24 -8.33 14.99
N ASN A 45 -9.15 -9.09 15.09
CA ASN A 45 -8.55 -9.46 16.38
C ASN A 45 -7.99 -8.23 17.11
N LYS A 46 -7.37 -7.29 16.39
CA LYS A 46 -6.91 -6.02 16.96
C LYS A 46 -8.05 -5.18 17.52
N TYR A 47 -9.17 -5.10 16.81
CA TYR A 47 -10.35 -4.41 17.32
C TYR A 47 -10.95 -5.11 18.54
N VAL A 48 -10.95 -6.44 18.58
CA VAL A 48 -11.38 -7.18 19.77
C VAL A 48 -10.46 -6.86 20.95
N GLU A 49 -9.14 -6.89 20.76
CA GLU A 49 -8.17 -6.57 21.81
C GLU A 49 -8.35 -5.15 22.35
N ASN A 50 -8.46 -4.16 21.46
CA ASN A 50 -8.70 -2.77 21.83
C ASN A 50 -10.06 -2.61 22.53
N GLY A 51 -11.08 -3.33 22.07
CA GLY A 51 -12.39 -3.38 22.70
C GLY A 51 -12.36 -3.95 24.10
N SER A 52 -11.67 -5.06 24.30
CA SER A 52 -11.46 -5.68 25.61
C SER A 52 -10.76 -4.73 26.57
N LYS A 53 -9.68 -4.08 26.11
CA LYS A 53 -8.98 -3.03 26.89
C LYS A 53 -9.91 -1.88 27.26
N ALA A 54 -10.76 -1.45 26.33
CA ALA A 54 -11.70 -0.34 26.55
C ALA A 54 -12.88 -0.71 27.46
N PHE A 55 -13.24 -1.99 27.57
CA PHE A 55 -14.27 -2.48 28.50
C PHE A 55 -13.70 -2.89 29.86
N GLY A 56 -12.38 -3.14 29.98
CA GLY A 56 -11.76 -3.54 31.25
C GLY A 56 -12.32 -4.85 31.77
N ASP A 57 -12.62 -4.90 33.07
CA ASP A 57 -13.13 -6.10 33.77
C ASP A 57 -14.48 -6.60 33.19
N ASP A 58 -15.26 -5.73 32.56
CA ASP A 58 -16.55 -6.10 31.95
C ASP A 58 -16.38 -6.92 30.65
N ALA A 59 -15.16 -7.07 30.12
CA ALA A 59 -14.91 -7.70 28.83
C ALA A 59 -15.19 -9.21 28.80
N GLU A 60 -14.98 -9.93 29.91
CA GLU A 60 -15.00 -11.41 29.97
C GLU A 60 -16.30 -12.05 29.44
N ASN A 61 -17.44 -11.38 29.61
CA ASN A 61 -18.75 -11.91 29.23
C ASN A 61 -19.32 -11.28 27.95
N LYS A 62 -18.55 -10.44 27.24
CA LYS A 62 -19.04 -9.73 26.05
C LYS A 62 -18.75 -10.52 24.77
N PRO A 63 -19.71 -10.56 23.82
CA PRO A 63 -19.48 -11.24 22.55
C PRO A 63 -18.39 -10.54 21.73
N LYS A 64 -17.62 -11.34 20.97
CA LYS A 64 -16.51 -10.88 20.12
C LYS A 64 -16.89 -9.69 19.23
N ALA A 65 -18.10 -9.70 18.65
CA ALA A 65 -18.60 -8.63 17.80
C ALA A 65 -18.77 -7.29 18.55
N LEU A 66 -19.18 -7.31 19.82
CA LEU A 66 -19.34 -6.11 20.64
C LEU A 66 -17.98 -5.52 21.05
N LEU A 67 -17.03 -6.39 21.41
CA LEU A 67 -15.64 -6.00 21.67
C LEU A 67 -15.03 -5.37 20.41
N ALA A 68 -15.11 -6.06 19.27
CA ALA A 68 -14.63 -5.53 17.98
C ALA A 68 -15.26 -4.17 17.64
N SER A 69 -16.57 -4.03 17.79
CA SER A 69 -17.27 -2.77 17.51
C SER A 69 -16.77 -1.63 18.40
N ARG A 70 -16.54 -1.91 19.70
CA ARG A 70 -15.99 -0.91 20.63
C ARG A 70 -14.55 -0.54 20.28
N GLY A 71 -13.69 -1.51 19.98
CA GLY A 71 -12.30 -1.23 19.60
C GLY A 71 -12.18 -0.50 18.28
N ALA A 72 -13.07 -0.77 17.31
CA ALA A 72 -13.15 -0.01 16.07
C ALA A 72 -13.52 1.47 16.32
N LEU A 73 -14.45 1.75 17.24
CA LEU A 73 -14.81 3.13 17.62
C LEU A 73 -13.66 3.86 18.32
N VAL A 74 -12.90 3.17 19.18
CA VAL A 74 -11.70 3.75 19.81
C VAL A 74 -10.64 4.09 18.76
N ALA A 75 -10.34 3.15 17.87
CA ALA A 75 -9.39 3.37 16.78
C ALA A 75 -9.83 4.53 15.85
N ALA A 76 -11.13 4.63 15.54
CA ALA A 76 -11.67 5.74 14.76
C ALA A 76 -11.51 7.08 15.48
N ARG A 77 -11.70 7.12 16.81
CA ARG A 77 -11.52 8.33 17.61
C ARG A 77 -10.06 8.78 17.61
N GLU A 78 -9.14 7.87 17.87
CA GLU A 78 -7.69 8.15 17.84
C GLU A 78 -7.23 8.64 16.46
N LEU A 79 -7.80 8.09 15.38
CA LEU A 79 -7.55 8.57 14.02
C LEU A 79 -8.04 10.00 13.83
N LEU A 80 -9.24 10.34 14.29
CA LEU A 80 -9.77 11.70 14.19
C LEU A 80 -8.92 12.71 14.98
N ASP A 81 -8.54 12.34 16.19
CA ASP A 81 -7.75 13.21 17.08
C ASP A 81 -6.31 13.40 16.52
N SER A 82 -5.70 12.37 15.92
CA SER A 82 -4.35 12.43 15.33
C SER A 82 -4.31 12.87 13.85
N ALA A 83 -5.45 13.00 13.17
CA ALA A 83 -5.51 13.33 11.75
C ALA A 83 -4.89 14.69 11.38
N PRO A 84 -5.03 15.78 12.16
CA PRO A 84 -4.38 17.05 11.84
C PRO A 84 -2.85 16.92 11.80
N GLU A 85 -2.26 16.35 12.85
CA GLU A 85 -0.81 16.16 12.98
C GLU A 85 -0.28 15.25 11.87
N LYS A 86 -0.97 14.13 11.60
CA LYS A 86 -0.59 13.20 10.53
C LYS A 86 -0.66 13.83 9.14
N ARG A 87 -1.62 14.72 8.89
CA ARG A 87 -1.73 15.46 7.63
C ARG A 87 -0.56 16.42 7.45
N GLN A 88 -0.17 17.13 8.50
CA GLN A 88 0.98 18.02 8.45
C GLN A 88 2.28 17.23 8.22
N ALA A 89 2.50 16.15 8.99
CA ALA A 89 3.67 15.29 8.81
C ALA A 89 3.74 14.67 7.41
N LEU A 90 2.59 14.30 6.83
CA LEU A 90 2.53 13.83 5.44
C LEU A 90 2.95 14.94 4.48
N TYR A 91 2.41 16.15 4.63
CA TYR A 91 2.75 17.28 3.77
C TYR A 91 4.26 17.59 3.80
N GLU A 92 4.87 17.60 4.98
CA GLU A 92 6.32 17.80 5.14
C GLU A 92 7.14 16.71 4.43
N LYS A 93 6.75 15.43 4.57
CA LYS A 93 7.41 14.32 3.83
C LYS A 93 7.29 14.48 2.32
N LEU A 94 6.12 14.89 1.83
CA LEU A 94 5.91 15.12 0.40
C LEU A 94 6.75 16.30 -0.10
N LEU A 95 6.94 17.34 0.70
CA LEU A 95 7.85 18.43 0.37
C LEU A 95 9.30 17.96 0.27
N GLU A 96 9.76 17.16 1.22
CA GLU A 96 11.13 16.60 1.18
C GLU A 96 11.35 15.71 -0.04
N ALA A 97 10.40 14.81 -0.34
CA ALA A 97 10.43 13.99 -1.53
C ALA A 97 10.44 14.84 -2.81
N GLY A 98 9.62 15.89 -2.86
CA GLY A 98 9.58 16.85 -3.97
C GLY A 98 10.88 17.61 -4.16
N LYS A 99 11.51 18.06 -3.07
CA LYS A 99 12.82 18.71 -3.10
C LYS A 99 13.90 17.76 -3.63
N LYS A 100 13.90 16.51 -3.18
CA LYS A 100 14.82 15.48 -3.66
C LYS A 100 14.67 15.22 -5.15
N GLU A 101 13.43 15.12 -5.64
CA GLU A 101 13.13 14.90 -7.06
C GLU A 101 13.51 16.12 -7.93
N ARG A 102 13.32 17.33 -7.39
CA ARG A 102 13.59 18.58 -8.10
C ARG A 102 15.07 18.98 -8.10
N GLY A 103 15.86 18.46 -7.16
CA GLY A 103 17.30 18.70 -7.05
C GLY A 103 17.64 20.18 -6.86
N GLU A 104 18.61 20.67 -7.63
CA GLU A 104 19.13 22.05 -7.54
C GLU A 104 18.05 23.13 -7.78
N LYS A 105 16.99 22.82 -8.53
CA LYS A 105 15.88 23.75 -8.81
C LYS A 105 14.85 23.81 -7.70
N ALA A 106 15.04 23.07 -6.61
CA ALA A 106 14.08 23.03 -5.51
C ALA A 106 13.88 24.41 -4.87
N GLU A 107 14.94 25.19 -4.69
CA GLU A 107 14.86 26.52 -4.07
C GLU A 107 14.06 27.55 -4.90
N GLU A 108 14.03 27.36 -6.22
CA GLU A 108 13.28 28.21 -7.15
C GLU A 108 11.85 27.70 -7.42
N THR A 109 11.50 26.52 -6.89
CA THR A 109 10.22 25.86 -7.17
C THR A 109 9.22 26.13 -6.05
N ASN A 110 8.00 26.51 -6.42
CA ASN A 110 6.92 26.75 -5.46
C ASN A 110 6.64 25.51 -4.58
N GLU A 111 6.42 25.74 -3.30
CA GLU A 111 6.17 24.71 -2.29
C GLU A 111 5.05 23.72 -2.67
N TYR A 112 3.93 24.19 -3.21
CA TYR A 112 2.84 23.32 -3.65
C TYR A 112 3.22 22.43 -4.83
N LEU A 113 4.07 22.92 -5.74
CA LEU A 113 4.61 22.11 -6.84
C LEU A 113 5.58 21.06 -6.33
N LEU A 114 6.41 21.38 -5.34
CA LEU A 114 7.29 20.41 -4.69
C LEU A 114 6.46 19.33 -3.98
N ALA A 115 5.47 19.69 -3.17
CA ALA A 115 4.58 18.72 -2.52
C ALA A 115 3.84 17.85 -3.55
N GLY A 116 3.39 18.43 -4.66
CA GLY A 116 2.76 17.70 -5.76
C GLY A 116 3.70 16.70 -6.43
N LEU A 117 4.94 17.10 -6.73
CA LEU A 117 5.96 16.22 -7.29
C LEU A 117 6.31 15.09 -6.32
N GLY A 118 6.48 15.41 -5.03
CA GLY A 118 6.71 14.42 -3.99
C GLY A 118 5.56 13.44 -3.86
N ALA A 119 4.30 13.90 -3.93
CA ALA A 119 3.14 13.03 -3.90
C ALA A 119 3.15 12.00 -5.04
N VAL A 120 3.49 12.44 -6.24
CA VAL A 120 3.60 11.55 -7.41
C VAL A 120 4.77 10.58 -7.26
N ALA A 121 5.93 11.05 -6.82
CA ALA A 121 7.10 10.21 -6.61
C ALA A 121 6.85 9.14 -5.54
N THR A 122 6.32 9.53 -4.38
CA THR A 122 5.94 8.61 -3.30
C THR A 122 4.87 7.63 -3.76
N ALA A 123 3.85 8.06 -4.51
CA ALA A 123 2.81 7.16 -5.01
C ALA A 123 3.38 6.09 -5.98
N ARG A 124 4.36 6.46 -6.81
CA ARG A 124 5.06 5.50 -7.69
C ARG A 124 5.88 4.51 -6.89
N GLU A 125 6.70 5.00 -5.95
CA GLU A 125 7.57 4.15 -5.14
C GLU A 125 6.75 3.16 -4.28
N GLU A 126 5.73 3.66 -3.58
CA GLU A 126 4.85 2.82 -2.76
C GLU A 126 4.02 1.86 -3.62
N GLY A 127 3.59 2.28 -4.82
CA GLY A 127 2.90 1.41 -5.77
C GLY A 127 3.77 0.26 -6.26
N GLU A 128 5.04 0.52 -6.57
CA GLU A 128 6.01 -0.52 -6.96
C GLU A 128 6.32 -1.47 -5.81
N LYS A 129 6.53 -0.94 -4.59
CA LYS A 129 6.73 -1.77 -3.39
C LYS A 129 5.54 -2.69 -3.16
N LEU A 130 4.32 -2.14 -3.19
CA LEU A 130 3.09 -2.90 -3.02
C LEU A 130 2.96 -3.99 -4.08
N PHE A 131 3.17 -3.66 -5.35
CA PHE A 131 3.11 -4.63 -6.44
C PHE A 131 4.09 -5.79 -6.22
N ASN A 132 5.35 -5.48 -5.89
CA ASN A 132 6.38 -6.49 -5.65
C ASN A 132 6.07 -7.35 -4.41
N GLU A 133 5.54 -6.75 -3.35
CA GLU A 133 5.10 -7.48 -2.16
C GLU A 133 3.96 -8.45 -2.50
N LEU A 134 2.97 -8.01 -3.27
CA LEU A 134 1.87 -8.86 -3.72
C LEU A 134 2.34 -10.02 -4.59
N VAL A 135 3.29 -9.77 -5.50
CA VAL A 135 3.92 -10.84 -6.29
C VAL A 135 4.62 -11.83 -5.37
N SER A 136 5.44 -11.36 -4.42
CA SER A 136 6.16 -12.23 -3.48
C SER A 136 5.24 -13.07 -2.59
N THR A 137 4.13 -12.51 -2.11
CA THR A 137 3.12 -13.27 -1.36
C THR A 137 2.42 -14.29 -2.27
N GLY A 138 2.06 -13.91 -3.49
CA GLY A 138 1.49 -14.83 -4.47
C GLY A 138 2.42 -16.00 -4.83
N GLU A 139 3.72 -15.76 -4.90
CA GLU A 139 4.75 -16.80 -5.13
C GLU A 139 4.83 -17.81 -3.98
N LYS A 140 4.58 -17.42 -2.72
CA LYS A 140 4.57 -18.36 -1.58
C LYS A 140 3.41 -19.36 -1.64
N ARG A 141 2.38 -19.06 -2.41
CA ARG A 141 1.14 -19.84 -2.52
C ARG A 141 1.14 -20.83 -3.69
N ALA A 142 1.92 -20.55 -4.74
CA ALA A 142 2.01 -21.36 -5.97
C ALA A 142 2.90 -22.59 -5.78
#